data_AF-A0A6P1DBA0-F1
#
_entry.id   AF-A0A6P1DBA0-F1
#
_cell.length_a   1.000
_cell.length_b   1.000
_cell.length_c   1.000
_cell.angle_alpha   90.00
_cell.angle_beta   90.00
_cell.angle_gamma   90.00
#
_symmetry.space_group_name_H-M   'P 1'
#
loop_
_entity.id
_entity.type
_entity.pdbx_description
1 polymer ?
#
loop_
_entity_poly.entity_id
_entity_poly.type
_entity_poly.pdbx_seq_one_letter_code
_entity_poly.pdbx_strand_id
1 'polypeptide(L)'
;MTRTETIYLYLCAKADRADDAVIDLYQCDPQKGRDGHIQGCHLEGWWESLPVTPNESGAAGPDDFDAALTAHGYRRIDNWRKRTGHAGCLRYSAYASIAVTLEDV
;
A
#
# COMPACT_ATOMS: atom_id res chain seq x y z
N MET A 1 -10.82 -20.19 -19.70
CA MET A 1 -9.50 -20.51 -19.12
C MET A 1 -9.31 -19.51 -17.97
N THR A 2 -8.46 -19.77 -16.97
CA THR A 2 -8.26 -18.82 -15.87
C THR A 2 -6.90 -18.14 -16.03
N ARG A 3 -6.88 -16.81 -16.09
CA ARG A 3 -5.64 -16.02 -16.17
C ARG A 3 -5.39 -15.36 -14.82
N THR A 4 -4.19 -15.54 -14.28
CA THR A 4 -3.74 -14.80 -13.10
C THR A 4 -2.97 -13.57 -13.54
N GLU A 5 -3.41 -12.40 -13.09
CA GLU A 5 -2.74 -11.13 -13.31
C GLU A 5 -2.19 -10.59 -12.00
N THR A 6 -1.08 -9.86 -12.10
CA THR A 6 -0.52 -9.12 -10.97
C THR A 6 -0.83 -7.65 -11.14
N ILE A 7 -1.58 -7.09 -10.20
CA ILE A 7 -1.85 -5.65 -10.14
C ILE A 7 -0.83 -5.04 -9.18
N TYR A 8 -0.24 -3.93 -9.59
CA TYR A 8 0.67 -3.15 -8.76
C TYR A 8 -0.03 -1.94 -8.18
N LEU A 9 0.28 -1.64 -6.92
CA LEU A 9 -0.39 -0.62 -6.14
C LEU A 9 0.64 0.30 -5.49
N TYR A 10 0.39 1.61 -5.56
CA TYR A 10 1.03 2.59 -4.70
C TYR A 10 0.23 2.73 -3.41
N LEU A 11 0.93 2.71 -2.28
CA LEU A 11 0.35 2.76 -0.94
C LEU A 11 0.59 4.15 -0.34
N CYS A 12 -0.45 4.71 0.29
CA CYS A 12 -0.35 5.93 1.08
C CYS A 12 -1.06 5.70 2.43
N ALA A 13 -0.28 5.44 3.48
CA ALA A 13 -0.77 5.21 4.82
C ALA A 13 -0.69 6.48 5.68
N LYS A 14 -1.72 6.71 6.49
CA LYS A 14 -1.82 7.80 7.46
C LYS A 14 -1.74 7.22 8.87
N ALA A 15 -0.82 7.73 9.69
CA ALA A 15 -0.55 7.24 11.04
C ALA A 15 -1.05 8.17 12.16
N ASP A 16 -1.72 9.26 11.82
CA ASP A 16 -1.85 10.42 12.71
C ASP A 16 -2.70 10.15 13.98
N ARG A 17 -3.66 9.23 13.92
CA ARG A 17 -4.51 8.83 15.04
C ARG A 17 -4.87 7.35 14.95
N ALA A 18 -4.94 6.69 16.09
CA ALA A 18 -5.30 5.27 16.21
C ALA A 18 -6.66 4.95 15.56
N ASP A 19 -7.64 5.83 15.77
CA ASP A 19 -9.03 5.59 15.34
C ASP A 19 -9.29 5.90 13.86
N ASP A 20 -8.35 6.56 13.17
CA ASP A 20 -8.49 7.02 11.78
C ASP A 20 -7.34 6.50 10.89
N ALA A 21 -6.58 5.51 11.35
CA ALA A 21 -5.46 4.95 10.59
C ALA A 21 -5.98 4.20 9.36
N VAL A 22 -5.47 4.57 8.19
CA VAL A 22 -5.93 4.05 6.89
C VAL A 22 -4.77 3.93 5.92
N ILE A 23 -4.83 2.94 5.04
CA ILE A 23 -3.97 2.81 3.86
C ILE A 23 -4.81 3.03 2.62
N ASP A 24 -4.55 4.11 1.88
CA ASP A 24 -5.13 4.33 0.57
C ASP A 24 -4.28 3.58 -0.48
N LEU A 25 -4.92 2.70 -1.26
CA LEU A 25 -4.32 1.91 -2.32
C LEU A 25 -4.67 2.55 -3.66
N TYR A 26 -3.67 2.78 -4.50
CA TYR A 26 -3.85 3.32 -5.84
C TYR A 26 -3.26 2.37 -6.86
N GLN A 27 -4.04 1.96 -7.86
CA GLN A 27 -3.49 1.23 -8.99
C GLN A 27 -2.42 2.07 -9.68
N CYS A 28 -1.30 1.43 -10.00
CA CYS A 28 -0.18 2.11 -10.59
C CYS A 28 0.59 1.22 -11.56
N ASP A 29 1.23 1.83 -12.55
CA ASP A 29 2.25 1.20 -13.38
C ASP A 29 3.65 1.56 -12.83
N PRO A 30 4.37 0.62 -12.18
CA PRO A 30 5.64 0.90 -11.54
C PRO A 30 6.77 1.02 -12.55
N GLN A 31 7.47 2.16 -12.52
CA GLN A 31 8.68 2.40 -13.29
C GLN A 31 9.89 1.85 -12.52
N LYS A 32 10.46 0.76 -13.03
CA LYS A 32 11.64 0.12 -12.44
C LYS A 32 12.93 0.70 -13.00
N GLY A 33 13.89 0.96 -12.11
CA GLY A 33 15.25 1.32 -12.45
C GLY A 33 16.05 0.14 -13.01
N ARG A 34 17.28 0.41 -13.46
CA ARG A 34 18.22 -0.64 -13.93
C ARG A 34 18.58 -1.67 -12.86
N ASP A 35 18.47 -1.28 -11.59
CA ASP A 35 18.67 -2.11 -10.41
C ASP A 35 17.44 -2.97 -10.06
N GLY A 36 16.35 -2.84 -10.81
CA GLY A 36 15.09 -3.55 -10.57
C GLY A 36 14.22 -2.91 -9.48
N HIS A 37 14.67 -1.83 -8.83
CA HIS A 37 13.89 -1.13 -7.81
C HIS A 37 12.89 -0.16 -8.41
N ILE A 38 11.76 0.06 -7.72
CA ILE A 38 10.73 0.99 -8.15
C ILE A 38 11.18 2.43 -7.85
N GLN A 39 11.43 3.20 -8.91
CA GLN A 39 11.88 4.60 -8.83
C GLN A 39 10.70 5.58 -8.87
N GLY A 40 9.59 5.19 -9.50
CA GLY A 40 8.37 5.96 -9.57
C GLY A 40 7.21 5.11 -10.09
N CYS A 41 6.05 5.72 -10.26
CA CYS A 41 4.91 5.08 -10.91
C CYS A 41 4.02 6.10 -11.58
N HIS A 42 3.25 5.65 -12.56
CA HIS A 42 2.08 6.37 -13.03
C HIS A 42 0.87 5.88 -12.22
N LEU A 43 0.15 6.79 -11.54
CA LEU A 43 -1.08 6.44 -10.83
C LEU A 43 -2.23 6.39 -11.82
N GLU A 44 -2.90 5.24 -11.90
CA GLU A 44 -4.03 5.02 -12.80
C GLU A 44 -5.36 5.39 -12.15
N GLY A 45 -5.49 5.13 -10.83
CA GLY A 45 -6.69 5.46 -10.10
C GLY A 45 -6.66 4.96 -8.66
N TRP A 46 -7.62 5.44 -7.86
CA TRP A 46 -7.88 4.88 -6.53
C TRP A 46 -8.44 3.45 -6.67
N TRP A 47 -7.91 2.53 -5.89
CA TRP A 47 -8.30 1.13 -5.87
C TRP A 47 -9.22 0.87 -4.67
N GLU A 48 -8.72 1.04 -3.45
CA GLU A 48 -9.51 0.97 -2.22
C GLU A 48 -8.82 1.66 -1.05
N SER A 49 -9.48 1.72 0.10
CA SER A 49 -8.90 2.18 1.37
C SER A 49 -9.06 1.11 2.44
N LEU A 50 -7.96 0.71 3.07
CA LEU A 50 -7.94 -0.32 4.10
C LEU A 50 -7.91 0.32 5.50
N PRO A 51 -8.85 -0.01 6.39
CA PRO A 51 -8.77 0.41 7.78
C PRO A 51 -7.59 -0.29 8.46
N VAL A 52 -6.90 0.41 9.35
CA VAL A 52 -5.78 -0.12 10.11
C VAL A 52 -6.14 -0.11 11.58
N THR A 53 -6.07 -1.27 12.23
CA THR A 53 -6.19 -1.37 13.69
C THR A 53 -4.78 -1.42 14.27
N PRO A 54 -4.34 -0.41 15.03
CA PRO A 54 -3.04 -0.44 15.68
C PRO A 54 -2.96 -1.60 16.68
N ASN A 55 -1.83 -2.31 16.71
CA ASN A 55 -1.59 -3.40 17.68
C ASN A 55 -1.38 -2.89 19.11
N GLU A 56 -0.95 -1.63 19.27
CA GLU A 56 -0.70 -0.98 20.55
C GLU A 56 -1.51 0.32 20.69
N SER A 57 -1.68 0.81 21.92
CA SER A 57 -2.32 2.11 22.16
C SER A 57 -1.43 3.25 21.64
N GLY A 58 -1.63 3.65 20.38
CA GLY A 58 -0.80 4.68 19.75
C GLY A 58 -1.07 4.88 18.26
N ALA A 59 -0.19 5.64 17.62
CA ALA A 59 -0.18 5.84 16.17
C ALA A 59 0.17 4.53 15.45
N ALA A 60 -0.56 4.19 14.40
CA ALA A 60 -0.27 3.02 13.58
C ALA A 60 1.12 3.13 12.93
N GLY A 61 1.88 2.04 12.96
CA GLY A 61 3.21 1.93 12.37
C GLY A 61 3.27 1.03 11.14
N PRO A 62 4.45 0.92 10.51
CA PRO A 62 4.71 0.00 9.40
C PRO A 62 4.23 -1.43 9.61
N ASP A 63 4.39 -1.98 10.81
CA ASP A 63 4.00 -3.35 11.13
C ASP A 63 2.47 -3.52 11.15
N ASP A 64 1.73 -2.51 11.65
CA ASP A 64 0.27 -2.49 11.60
C ASP A 64 -0.23 -2.41 10.15
N PHE A 65 0.46 -1.63 9.31
CA PHE A 65 0.12 -1.52 7.89
C PHE A 65 0.38 -2.83 7.14
N ASP A 66 1.49 -3.51 7.43
CA ASP A 66 1.80 -4.80 6.83
C ASP A 66 0.81 -5.89 7.25
N ALA A 67 0.36 -5.86 8.50
CA ALA A 67 -0.69 -6.75 9.00
C ALA A 67 -2.01 -6.51 8.24
N ALA A 68 -2.43 -5.24 8.08
CA ALA A 68 -3.64 -4.90 7.33
C ALA A 68 -3.55 -5.32 5.85
N LEU A 69 -2.43 -5.07 5.18
CA LEU A 69 -2.21 -5.49 3.80
C LEU A 69 -2.32 -7.02 3.67
N THR A 70 -1.64 -7.75 4.55
CA THR A 70 -1.62 -9.22 4.52
C THR A 70 -3.01 -9.81 4.76
N ALA A 71 -3.79 -9.24 5.70
CA ALA A 71 -5.16 -9.68 5.98
C ALA A 71 -6.08 -9.54 4.76
N HIS A 72 -5.79 -8.59 3.86
CA HIS A 72 -6.53 -8.36 2.62
C HIS A 72 -5.87 -9.00 1.38
N GLY A 73 -4.84 -9.84 1.55
CA GLY A 73 -4.18 -10.57 0.45
C GLY A 73 -3.19 -9.73 -0.35
N TYR A 74 -2.85 -8.54 0.10
CA TYR A 74 -1.82 -7.70 -0.50
C TYR A 74 -0.43 -8.10 -0.02
N ARG A 75 0.53 -8.05 -0.95
CA ARG A 75 1.95 -8.25 -0.64
C ARG A 75 2.72 -6.96 -0.89
N ARG A 76 3.33 -6.39 0.16
CA ARG A 76 4.28 -5.28 0.02
C ARG A 76 5.53 -5.73 -0.74
N ILE A 77 6.02 -4.89 -1.66
CA ILE A 77 7.15 -5.21 -2.56
C ILE A 77 8.31 -4.22 -2.48
N ASP A 78 8.20 -3.17 -1.68
CA ASP A 78 9.30 -2.27 -1.35
C ASP A 78 9.25 -1.82 0.13
N ASN A 79 10.26 -1.11 0.59
CA ASN A 79 10.30 -0.59 1.95
C ASN A 79 9.38 0.62 2.14
N TRP A 80 8.74 0.69 3.31
CA TRP A 80 8.02 1.88 3.73
C TRP A 80 8.94 3.11 3.73
N ARG A 81 8.50 4.15 3.02
CA ARG A 81 9.13 5.47 2.98
C ARG A 81 8.34 6.38 3.90
N LYS A 82 8.99 6.85 4.96
CA LYS A 82 8.38 7.78 5.92
C LYS A 82 8.51 9.21 5.40
N ARG A 83 7.42 9.96 5.47
CA ARG A 83 7.39 11.40 5.20
C ARG A 83 6.62 12.10 6.32
N THR A 84 7.26 13.09 6.93
CA THR A 84 6.59 13.99 7.86
C THR A 84 5.95 15.13 7.06
N GLY A 85 4.62 15.22 7.14
CA GLY A 85 3.83 16.28 6.55
C GLY A 85 3.89 17.58 7.35
N HIS A 86 3.22 18.61 6.83
CA HIS A 86 3.00 19.85 7.56
C HIS A 86 2.20 19.56 8.85
N ALA A 87 2.49 20.26 9.95
CA ALA A 87 1.94 20.02 11.29
C ALA A 87 2.33 18.69 11.97
N GLY A 88 3.36 17.98 11.48
CA GLY A 88 3.91 16.80 12.15
C GLY A 88 3.20 15.48 11.83
N CYS A 89 2.19 15.51 10.96
CA CYS A 89 1.50 14.32 10.46
C CYS A 89 2.49 13.31 9.86
N LEU A 90 2.42 12.05 10.25
CA LEU A 90 3.25 10.98 9.73
C LEU A 90 2.51 10.24 8.61
N ARG A 91 3.13 10.26 7.43
CA ARG A 91 2.68 9.45 6.30
C ARG A 91 3.74 8.44 5.92
N TYR A 92 3.27 7.28 5.52
CA TYR A 92 4.11 6.22 4.99
C TYR A 92 3.65 5.90 3.58
N SER A 93 4.60 5.69 2.68
CA SER A 93 4.30 5.24 1.32
C SER A 93 5.16 4.07 0.92
N ALA A 94 4.60 3.16 0.15
CA ALA A 94 5.25 1.95 -0.33
C ALA A 94 4.58 1.50 -1.62
N TYR A 95 5.00 0.36 -2.14
CA TYR A 95 4.34 -0.36 -3.23
C TYR A 95 3.92 -1.74 -2.76
N ALA A 96 2.79 -2.22 -3.27
CA ALA A 96 2.32 -3.58 -3.09
C ALA A 96 1.88 -4.20 -4.42
N SER A 97 1.58 -5.48 -4.36
CA SER A 97 0.93 -6.21 -5.44
C SER A 97 -0.17 -7.12 -4.91
N ILE A 98 -1.16 -7.39 -5.76
CA ILE A 98 -2.16 -8.45 -5.55
C ILE A 98 -2.23 -9.33 -6.81
N ALA A 99 -2.40 -10.63 -6.60
CA ALA A 99 -2.71 -11.57 -7.68
C ALA A 99 -4.23 -11.67 -7.82
N VAL A 100 -4.76 -11.31 -8.98
CA VAL A 100 -6.18 -11.46 -9.31
C VAL A 100 -6.34 -12.60 -10.30
N THR A 101 -7.33 -13.47 -10.07
CA THR A 101 -7.68 -14.52 -11.03
C THR A 101 -8.91 -14.07 -11.80
N LEU A 102 -8.76 -13.96 -13.11
CA LEU A 102 -9.84 -13.65 -14.02
C LEU A 102 -10.33 -14.94 -14.67
N GLU A 103 -11.65 -15.13 -14.70
CA GLU A 103 -12.30 -16.19 -15.44
C GLU A 103 -12.63 -15.67 -16.84
N ASP A 104 -12.15 -16.35 -17.89
CA ASP A 104 -12.62 -16.05 -19.25
C ASP A 104 -14.10 -16.45 -19.35
N VAL A 105 -14.97 -15.47 -19.62
CA VAL A 105 -16.40 -15.67 -19.93
C VAL A 105 -16.58 -16.11 -21.38
#